data_AF-A0A850BXL4-F1
#
_entry.id   AF-A0A850BXL4-F1
#
_cell.length_a   1.000
_cell.length_b   1.000
_cell.length_c   1.000
_cell.angle_alpha   90.00
_cell.angle_beta   90.00
_cell.angle_gamma   90.00
#
_symmetry.space_group_name_H-M   'P 1'
#
loop_
_entity.id
_entity.type
_entity.pdbx_description
1 polymer ?
#
loop_
_entity_poly.entity_id
_entity_poly.type
_entity_poly.pdbx_seq_one_letter_code
_entity_poly.pdbx_strand_id
1 'polypeptide(L)'
;MQADYFDQLQEEVEREVMACIGCNDCMLACPLPEKRFVTIAELNAGVLSKTIEAPNVAAFVAACTQCQQCIPACPADLHRADMVLWNKMKVEDAAPNQVMQLQVGQAVEPSLWTLDSLSVYLTEIPLFHGVKPLHLRRMLLGSTLRQLASGEVLCREGQYHERLFVVLDGQIEQSMNDVSNTPARILVMGPGSFHGELAVLGNQEESYTLTAIRSSIVLELTKATVHRLKKESTPFRNTMDELYSRRALWTYARQSPLLAALPENAVESLLKQSHLRVLRSGEVIYREGDLPGNLYITRAGFLKVARKAGQSELVLQYFREGDVFGVSAVLFDKPQTTSVSANTRSEVIVIPGEAVRTLLDENPGLRRELVRQAKLNEEMLQQPNVSLLIQPKLTSTMGLTTTMNIGMEGLLDKGIIQGRELLVINTAICTNCNNCVDACGRRHGHSRLERRGLQMDNLLFPTACRHCEDPVCLLCSVNGIVRTPDGEITIVNDNCIGCGACASRCPYGNIQMHKREDATRKGFSKVFSLLDFFKKDSEAEGPLQLAVKCNLCAGYEDYACVRGCPVGAAMRVDPVKEFNRPDLHVGLESKRKQ
;
A
#
# COMPACT_ATOMS: atom_id res chain seq x y z
N MET A 1 14.21 -17.09 -23.14
CA MET A 1 14.43 -17.82 -21.88
C MET A 1 15.01 -16.82 -20.91
N GLN A 2 14.17 -16.16 -20.10
CA GLN A 2 14.67 -15.26 -19.04
C GLN A 2 15.42 -16.12 -18.03
N ALA A 3 16.62 -15.70 -17.62
CA ALA A 3 17.35 -16.35 -16.53
C ALA A 3 16.44 -16.43 -15.30
N ASP A 4 16.50 -17.54 -14.56
CA ASP A 4 15.74 -17.68 -13.33
C ASP A 4 16.15 -16.53 -12.39
N TYR A 5 15.20 -15.97 -11.64
CA TYR A 5 15.47 -14.86 -10.71
C TYR A 5 16.62 -15.22 -9.75
N PHE A 6 16.74 -16.50 -9.42
CA PHE A 6 17.78 -17.05 -8.57
C PHE A 6 19.17 -17.07 -9.20
N ASP A 7 19.28 -17.35 -10.50
CA ASP A 7 20.59 -17.37 -11.18
C ASP A 7 21.17 -15.96 -11.21
N GLN A 8 20.32 -14.96 -11.50
CA GLN A 8 20.70 -13.55 -11.46
C GLN A 8 21.09 -13.10 -10.05
N LEU A 9 20.30 -13.49 -9.04
CA LEU A 9 20.57 -13.16 -7.65
C LEU A 9 21.90 -13.76 -7.19
N GLN A 10 22.20 -15.01 -7.54
CA GLN A 10 23.44 -15.68 -7.17
C GLN A 10 24.67 -14.93 -7.71
N GLU A 11 24.70 -14.64 -9.01
CA GLU A 11 25.81 -13.90 -9.63
C GLU A 11 25.99 -12.51 -9.01
N GLU A 12 24.88 -11.84 -8.69
CA GLU A 12 24.90 -10.53 -8.04
C GLU A 12 25.50 -10.60 -6.64
N VAL A 13 25.01 -11.50 -5.78
CA VAL A 13 25.50 -11.60 -4.39
C VAL A 13 26.95 -12.09 -4.32
N GLU A 14 27.39 -12.95 -5.24
CA GLU A 14 28.80 -13.37 -5.32
C GLU A 14 29.72 -12.19 -5.64
N ARG A 15 29.32 -11.28 -6.55
CA ARG A 15 30.06 -10.04 -6.81
C ARG A 15 30.08 -9.12 -5.60
N GLU A 16 28.96 -8.97 -4.89
CA GLU A 16 28.90 -8.13 -3.69
C GLU A 16 29.78 -8.66 -2.55
N VAL A 17 29.88 -9.98 -2.39
CA VAL A 17 30.82 -10.60 -1.44
C VAL A 17 32.26 -10.20 -1.77
N MET A 18 32.65 -10.21 -3.04
CA MET A 18 34.01 -9.84 -3.45
C MET A 18 34.31 -8.35 -3.26
N ALA A 19 33.29 -7.49 -3.32
CA ALA A 19 33.41 -6.05 -3.05
C ALA A 19 33.35 -5.69 -1.54
N CYS A 20 33.04 -6.66 -0.67
CA CYS A 20 32.91 -6.43 0.77
C CYS A 20 34.27 -6.13 1.43
N ILE A 21 34.38 -4.96 2.07
CA ILE A 21 35.56 -4.57 2.86
C ILE A 21 35.61 -5.13 4.30
N GLY A 22 34.55 -5.82 4.75
CA GLY A 22 34.55 -6.52 6.05
C GLY A 22 34.37 -5.64 7.30
N CYS A 23 33.93 -4.39 7.16
CA CYS A 23 33.82 -3.44 8.28
C CYS A 23 32.74 -3.77 9.34
N ASN A 24 31.80 -4.67 9.02
CA ASN A 24 30.71 -5.11 9.90
C ASN A 24 29.62 -4.06 10.25
N ASP A 25 29.63 -2.88 9.63
CA ASP A 25 28.64 -1.80 9.87
C ASP A 25 27.19 -2.25 9.62
N CYS A 26 26.99 -3.07 8.59
CA CYS A 26 25.68 -3.66 8.29
C CYS A 26 25.13 -4.53 9.43
N MET A 27 26.00 -5.22 10.17
CA MET A 27 25.60 -5.98 11.35
C MET A 27 25.28 -5.03 12.49
N LEU A 28 26.08 -4.00 12.70
CA LEU A 28 25.81 -2.99 13.74
C LEU A 28 24.45 -2.29 13.52
N ALA A 29 24.10 -1.98 12.28
CA ALA A 29 22.80 -1.40 11.90
C ALA A 29 21.62 -2.37 11.98
N CYS A 30 21.87 -3.69 12.04
CA CYS A 30 20.79 -4.67 12.09
C CYS A 30 20.02 -4.55 13.43
N PRO A 31 18.68 -4.57 13.43
CA PRO A 31 17.88 -4.48 14.65
C PRO A 31 17.69 -5.83 15.36
N LEU A 32 18.04 -6.94 14.70
CA LEU A 32 17.76 -8.28 15.20
C LEU A 32 18.71 -8.68 16.33
N PRO A 33 18.24 -9.27 17.44
CA PRO A 33 19.08 -9.76 18.52
C PRO A 33 20.14 -10.78 18.07
N GLU A 34 19.78 -11.65 17.12
CA GLU A 34 20.61 -12.73 16.58
C GLU A 34 21.92 -12.22 15.97
N LYS A 35 21.96 -10.94 15.55
CA LYS A 35 23.16 -10.30 15.01
C LYS A 35 24.37 -10.41 15.94
N ARG A 36 24.14 -10.51 17.26
CA ARG A 36 25.18 -10.55 18.29
C ARG A 36 26.11 -11.75 18.15
N PHE A 37 25.62 -12.80 17.48
CA PHE A 37 26.32 -14.06 17.34
C PHE A 37 26.85 -14.29 15.93
N VAL A 38 26.76 -13.30 15.04
CA VAL A 38 27.12 -13.46 13.63
C VAL A 38 27.96 -12.27 13.15
N THR A 39 29.04 -12.56 12.45
CA THR A 39 29.91 -11.59 11.79
C THR A 39 29.58 -11.49 10.30
N ILE A 40 29.92 -10.36 9.67
CA ILE A 40 29.81 -10.23 8.22
C ILE A 40 30.65 -11.25 7.45
N ALA A 41 31.78 -11.68 8.02
CA ALA A 41 32.63 -12.71 7.42
C ALA A 41 31.92 -14.07 7.35
N GLU A 42 31.24 -14.47 8.43
CA GLU A 42 30.44 -15.70 8.46
C GLU A 42 29.25 -15.64 7.47
N LEU A 43 28.60 -14.47 7.35
CA LEU A 43 27.54 -14.28 6.35
C LEU A 43 28.05 -14.38 4.92
N ASN A 44 29.19 -13.75 4.62
CA ASN A 44 29.83 -13.83 3.30
C ASN A 44 30.23 -15.28 2.97
N ALA A 45 30.80 -16.01 3.94
CA ALA A 45 31.13 -17.43 3.77
C ALA A 45 29.87 -18.26 3.46
N GLY A 46 28.75 -17.93 4.11
CA GLY A 46 27.45 -18.52 3.81
C GLY A 46 26.99 -18.32 2.36
N VAL A 47 27.28 -17.16 1.75
CA VAL A 47 26.90 -16.88 0.36
C VAL A 47 27.61 -17.82 -0.61
N LEU A 48 28.91 -18.05 -0.40
CA LEU A 48 29.75 -18.91 -1.22
C LEU A 48 29.54 -20.42 -0.94
N SER A 49 28.98 -20.76 0.21
CA SER A 49 28.71 -22.15 0.62
C SER A 49 27.40 -22.67 0.01
N LYS A 50 27.31 -23.97 -0.26
CA LYS A 50 26.04 -24.57 -0.75
C LYS A 50 24.96 -24.61 0.32
N THR A 51 25.36 -24.81 1.58
CA THR A 51 24.48 -24.94 2.75
C THR A 51 24.96 -24.02 3.87
N ILE A 52 24.07 -23.70 4.81
CA ILE A 52 24.39 -22.92 6.00
C ILE A 52 24.47 -23.90 7.19
N GLU A 53 25.69 -24.32 7.53
CA GLU A 53 25.92 -25.29 8.62
C GLU A 53 26.03 -24.61 9.99
N ALA A 54 26.49 -23.36 10.01
CA ALA A 54 26.71 -22.59 11.23
C ALA A 54 25.35 -22.22 11.89
N PRO A 55 25.03 -22.73 13.10
CA PRO A 55 23.70 -22.56 13.69
C PRO A 55 23.35 -21.10 14.01
N ASN A 56 24.35 -20.30 14.41
CA ASN A 56 24.23 -18.86 14.62
C ASN A 56 23.84 -18.13 13.32
N VAL A 57 24.51 -18.46 12.21
CA VAL A 57 24.20 -17.88 10.90
C VAL A 57 22.79 -18.30 10.47
N ALA A 58 22.46 -19.60 10.60
CA ALA A 58 21.14 -20.12 10.24
C ALA A 58 20.02 -19.43 11.03
N ALA A 59 20.19 -19.27 12.36
CA ALA A 59 19.24 -18.57 13.21
C ALA A 59 19.08 -17.10 12.80
N PHE A 60 20.18 -16.40 12.53
CA PHE A 60 20.14 -15.00 12.09
C PHE A 60 19.42 -14.82 10.75
N VAL A 61 19.74 -15.63 9.73
CA VAL A 61 19.11 -15.49 8.40
C VAL A 61 17.64 -15.93 8.43
N ALA A 62 17.30 -16.93 9.25
CA ALA A 62 15.91 -17.31 9.51
C ALA A 62 15.12 -16.19 10.19
N ALA A 63 15.74 -15.50 11.16
CA ALA A 63 15.16 -14.32 11.81
C ALA A 63 15.13 -13.08 10.91
N CYS A 64 15.99 -13.01 9.87
CA CYS A 64 16.08 -11.84 8.98
C CYS A 64 14.73 -11.48 8.37
N THR A 65 14.30 -10.25 8.62
CA THR A 65 13.00 -9.73 8.18
C THR A 65 13.13 -8.92 6.88
N GLN A 66 14.31 -8.84 6.26
CA GLN A 66 14.50 -8.05 5.03
C GLN A 66 14.11 -6.56 5.19
N CYS A 67 14.38 -5.99 6.37
CA CYS A 67 14.11 -4.57 6.66
C CYS A 67 15.05 -3.58 5.93
N GLN A 68 16.10 -4.10 5.28
CA GLN A 68 17.06 -3.36 4.44
C GLN A 68 17.91 -2.29 5.15
N GLN A 69 17.94 -2.22 6.49
CA GLN A 69 18.81 -1.30 7.23
C GLN A 69 20.31 -1.52 6.96
N CYS A 70 20.68 -2.73 6.57
CA CYS A 70 22.04 -3.09 6.20
C CYS A 70 22.54 -2.43 4.91
N ILE A 71 21.65 -1.92 4.04
CA ILE A 71 22.01 -1.27 2.77
C ILE A 71 22.62 0.12 3.01
N PRO A 72 21.89 1.10 3.60
CA PRO A 72 22.43 2.45 3.80
C PRO A 72 23.58 2.50 4.81
N ALA A 73 23.73 1.47 5.65
CA ALA A 73 24.84 1.35 6.59
C ALA A 73 26.15 0.85 5.93
N CYS A 74 26.11 0.34 4.70
CA CYS A 74 27.27 -0.21 4.04
C CYS A 74 28.09 0.89 3.35
N PRO A 75 29.32 1.20 3.79
CA PRO A 75 30.14 2.25 3.18
C PRO A 75 30.60 1.93 1.75
N ALA A 76 30.50 0.65 1.35
CA ALA A 76 30.77 0.17 0.00
C ALA A 76 29.52 0.12 -0.90
N ASP A 77 28.38 0.65 -0.46
CA ASP A 77 27.12 0.73 -1.22
C ASP A 77 26.64 -0.64 -1.77
N LEU A 78 26.69 -1.66 -0.91
CA LEU A 78 26.32 -3.04 -1.25
C LEU A 78 24.88 -3.35 -0.81
N HIS A 79 24.14 -4.13 -1.61
CA HIS A 79 22.80 -4.63 -1.30
C HIS A 79 22.85 -5.83 -0.35
N ARG A 80 23.36 -5.60 0.87
CA ARG A 80 23.48 -6.64 1.92
C ARG A 80 22.20 -7.40 2.22
N ALA A 81 21.04 -6.81 1.97
CA ALA A 81 19.75 -7.46 2.13
C ALA A 81 19.60 -8.67 1.19
N ASP A 82 20.05 -8.55 -0.06
CA ASP A 82 20.01 -9.61 -1.07
C ASP A 82 20.98 -10.74 -0.73
N MET A 83 22.16 -10.44 -0.19
CA MET A 83 23.09 -11.45 0.34
C MET A 83 22.46 -12.27 1.49
N VAL A 84 21.80 -11.60 2.43
CA VAL A 84 21.10 -12.27 3.53
C VAL A 84 19.87 -13.03 3.03
N LEU A 85 19.17 -12.52 2.00
CA LEU A 85 18.05 -13.20 1.35
C LEU A 85 18.51 -14.52 0.71
N TRP A 86 19.63 -14.50 0.01
CA TRP A 86 20.24 -15.68 -0.58
C TRP A 86 20.53 -16.77 0.47
N ASN A 87 21.18 -16.40 1.57
CA ASN A 87 21.42 -17.33 2.67
C ASN A 87 20.14 -17.78 3.37
N LYS A 88 19.16 -16.89 3.53
CA LYS A 88 17.84 -17.21 4.10
C LYS A 88 17.15 -18.31 3.29
N MET A 89 17.16 -18.19 1.97
CA MET A 89 16.56 -19.20 1.10
C MET A 89 17.22 -20.57 1.25
N LYS A 90 18.55 -20.65 1.41
CA LYS A 90 19.24 -21.92 1.67
C LYS A 90 18.75 -22.57 2.97
N VAL A 91 18.51 -21.77 4.00
CA VAL A 91 17.96 -22.25 5.28
C VAL A 91 16.51 -22.71 5.12
N GLU A 92 15.70 -21.96 4.37
CA GLU A 92 14.30 -22.33 4.10
C GLU A 92 14.18 -23.58 3.21
N ASP A 93 15.08 -23.77 2.24
CA ASP A 93 15.17 -24.96 1.40
C ASP A 93 15.54 -26.20 2.21
N ALA A 94 16.41 -26.03 3.20
CA ALA A 94 16.83 -27.08 4.11
C ALA A 94 15.84 -27.34 5.26
N ALA A 95 14.74 -26.57 5.37
CA ALA A 95 13.75 -26.78 6.41
C ALA A 95 13.23 -28.23 6.35
N PRO A 96 13.03 -28.93 7.47
CA PRO A 96 12.52 -30.29 7.47
C PRO A 96 11.05 -30.33 7.09
N ASN A 97 10.58 -31.46 6.57
CA ASN A 97 9.14 -31.64 6.39
C ASN A 97 8.47 -31.72 7.77
N GLN A 98 7.47 -30.87 7.99
CA GLN A 98 6.80 -30.74 9.29
C GLN A 98 5.30 -30.55 9.10
N VAL A 99 4.52 -30.98 10.08
CA VAL A 99 3.07 -30.76 10.11
C VAL A 99 2.79 -29.27 10.28
N MET A 100 1.97 -28.72 9.39
CA MET A 100 1.54 -27.34 9.49
C MET A 100 0.52 -27.18 10.60
N GLN A 101 0.59 -26.06 11.30
CA GLN A 101 -0.32 -25.74 12.40
C GLN A 101 -1.59 -25.06 11.84
N LEU A 102 -2.76 -25.52 12.27
CA LEU A 102 -4.07 -25.00 11.93
C LEU A 102 -4.59 -24.13 13.09
N GLN A 103 -4.88 -22.86 12.80
CA GLN A 103 -5.54 -21.98 13.74
C GLN A 103 -7.05 -22.25 13.78
N VAL A 104 -7.58 -22.61 14.94
CA VAL A 104 -9.01 -22.87 15.17
C VAL A 104 -9.51 -21.91 16.26
N GLY A 105 -10.14 -20.81 15.84
CA GLY A 105 -10.46 -19.70 16.75
C GLY A 105 -9.19 -19.12 17.37
N GLN A 106 -9.05 -19.28 18.70
CA GLN A 106 -7.85 -18.87 19.45
C GLN A 106 -6.87 -20.02 19.73
N ALA A 107 -7.24 -21.25 19.42
CA ALA A 107 -6.40 -22.43 19.59
C ALA A 107 -5.56 -22.71 18.34
N VAL A 108 -4.50 -23.50 18.51
CA VAL A 108 -3.65 -23.97 17.43
C VAL A 108 -3.55 -25.49 17.55
N GLU A 109 -3.89 -26.20 16.47
CA GLU A 109 -3.93 -27.66 16.41
C GLU A 109 -3.11 -28.17 15.21
N PRO A 110 -2.57 -29.40 15.25
CA PRO A 110 -1.90 -29.98 14.08
C PRO A 110 -2.88 -30.18 12.92
N SER A 111 -2.52 -29.70 11.73
CA SER A 111 -3.31 -29.95 10.51
C SER A 111 -3.06 -31.35 9.93
N LEU A 112 -3.87 -31.74 8.94
CA LEU A 112 -3.62 -32.94 8.13
C LEU A 112 -2.51 -32.76 7.11
N TRP A 113 -1.95 -31.55 6.99
CA TRP A 113 -1.01 -31.19 5.95
C TRP A 113 0.40 -31.04 6.51
N THR A 114 1.34 -31.68 5.84
CA THR A 114 2.76 -31.39 5.98
C THR A 114 3.16 -30.31 4.98
N LEU A 115 4.25 -29.61 5.28
CA LEU A 115 4.82 -28.58 4.43
C LEU A 115 5.05 -29.07 2.99
N ASP A 116 5.55 -30.30 2.81
CA ASP A 116 5.71 -30.91 1.48
C ASP A 116 4.37 -31.20 0.82
N SER A 117 3.48 -31.90 1.52
CA SER A 117 2.20 -32.33 0.95
C SER A 117 1.35 -31.14 0.49
N LEU A 118 1.36 -30.04 1.25
CA LEU A 118 0.66 -28.84 0.85
C LEU A 118 1.37 -28.14 -0.31
N SER A 119 2.70 -28.03 -0.30
CA SER A 119 3.43 -27.40 -1.40
C SER A 119 3.14 -28.08 -2.76
N VAL A 120 2.94 -29.40 -2.76
CA VAL A 120 2.54 -30.18 -3.93
C VAL A 120 1.07 -29.96 -4.25
N TYR A 121 0.17 -30.04 -3.27
CA TYR A 121 -1.26 -29.79 -3.51
C TYR A 121 -1.53 -28.40 -4.13
N LEU A 122 -0.81 -27.37 -3.68
CA LEU A 122 -0.97 -26.02 -4.20
C LEU A 122 -0.64 -25.91 -5.70
N THR A 123 0.22 -26.76 -6.28
CA THR A 123 0.53 -26.69 -7.72
C THR A 123 -0.67 -27.03 -8.60
N GLU A 124 -1.65 -27.74 -8.06
CA GLU A 124 -2.91 -28.07 -8.76
C GLU A 124 -3.91 -26.90 -8.75
N ILE A 125 -3.69 -25.92 -7.88
CA ILE A 125 -4.56 -24.74 -7.80
C ILE A 125 -4.18 -23.78 -8.95
N PRO A 126 -5.15 -23.29 -9.75
CA PRO A 126 -4.87 -22.43 -10.91
C PRO A 126 -3.98 -21.21 -10.60
N LEU A 127 -4.10 -20.67 -9.39
CA LEU A 127 -3.30 -19.54 -8.91
C LEU A 127 -1.79 -19.82 -8.90
N PHE A 128 -1.38 -21.07 -8.63
CA PHE A 128 0.02 -21.47 -8.49
C PHE A 128 0.48 -22.42 -9.59
N HIS A 129 -0.27 -22.54 -10.70
CA HIS A 129 0.12 -23.38 -11.81
C HIS A 129 1.48 -22.94 -12.37
N GLY A 130 2.42 -23.88 -12.49
CA GLY A 130 3.76 -23.64 -13.01
C GLY A 130 4.75 -23.10 -11.98
N VAL A 131 4.30 -22.88 -10.74
CA VAL A 131 5.19 -22.55 -9.62
C VAL A 131 5.90 -23.82 -9.16
N LYS A 132 7.23 -23.75 -9.02
CA LYS A 132 8.02 -24.86 -8.48
C LYS A 132 7.58 -25.15 -7.03
N PRO A 133 7.39 -26.42 -6.62
CA PRO A 133 7.00 -26.77 -5.25
C PRO A 133 7.91 -26.16 -4.18
N LEU A 134 9.21 -26.02 -4.48
CA LEU A 134 10.17 -25.38 -3.58
C LEU A 134 9.80 -23.93 -3.22
N HIS A 135 9.30 -23.14 -4.18
CA HIS A 135 8.91 -21.75 -3.90
C HIS A 135 7.65 -21.70 -3.04
N LEU A 136 6.71 -22.62 -3.27
CA LEU A 136 5.51 -22.77 -2.45
C LEU A 136 5.85 -23.24 -1.04
N ARG A 137 6.82 -24.16 -0.90
CA ARG A 137 7.36 -24.60 0.38
C ARG A 137 7.93 -23.42 1.19
N ARG A 138 8.73 -22.55 0.58
CA ARG A 138 9.22 -21.31 1.25
C ARG A 138 8.09 -20.37 1.62
N MET A 139 7.13 -20.16 0.70
CA MET A 139 5.96 -19.32 0.95
C MET A 139 5.19 -19.79 2.20
N LEU A 140 4.97 -21.10 2.32
CA LEU A 140 4.22 -21.70 3.41
C LEU A 140 4.84 -21.51 4.79
N LEU A 141 6.17 -21.33 4.89
CA LEU A 141 6.85 -21.02 6.16
C LEU A 141 6.41 -19.67 6.76
N GLY A 142 5.94 -18.74 5.93
CA GLY A 142 5.41 -17.42 6.33
C GLY A 142 3.90 -17.28 6.15
N SER A 143 3.17 -18.38 6.07
CA SER A 143 1.72 -18.42 5.82
C SER A 143 0.95 -18.97 7.02
N THR A 144 -0.34 -18.69 7.11
CA THR A 144 -1.21 -19.18 8.19
C THR A 144 -2.30 -20.09 7.63
N LEU A 145 -2.44 -21.30 8.17
CA LEU A 145 -3.63 -22.13 7.94
C LEU A 145 -4.65 -21.79 9.02
N ARG A 146 -5.88 -21.48 8.61
CA ARG A 146 -6.95 -21.11 9.52
C ARG A 146 -8.23 -21.88 9.19
N GLN A 147 -8.91 -22.34 10.23
CA GLN A 147 -10.26 -22.86 10.15
C GLN A 147 -11.26 -21.76 10.51
N LEU A 148 -12.24 -21.57 9.64
CA LEU A 148 -13.36 -20.65 9.81
C LEU A 148 -14.60 -21.42 10.21
N ALA A 149 -15.32 -20.92 11.22
CA ALA A 149 -16.62 -21.45 11.60
C ALA A 149 -17.70 -21.08 10.58
N SER A 150 -18.79 -21.86 10.52
CA SER A 150 -19.97 -21.47 9.73
C SER A 150 -20.54 -20.15 10.25
N GLY A 151 -20.83 -19.21 9.35
CA GLY A 151 -21.25 -17.84 9.64
C GLY A 151 -20.10 -16.86 9.93
N GLU A 152 -18.85 -17.31 9.98
CA GLU A 152 -17.71 -16.43 10.25
C GLU A 152 -17.40 -15.53 9.05
N VAL A 153 -17.31 -14.22 9.31
CA VAL A 153 -17.01 -13.21 8.29
C VAL A 153 -15.50 -13.00 8.22
N LEU A 154 -14.91 -13.26 7.05
CA LEU A 154 -13.48 -13.10 6.81
C LEU A 154 -13.11 -11.63 6.53
N CYS A 155 -13.90 -10.96 5.71
CA CYS A 155 -13.80 -9.52 5.46
C CYS A 155 -15.19 -8.95 5.12
N ARG A 156 -15.34 -7.63 5.25
CA ARG A 156 -16.57 -6.91 4.93
C ARG A 156 -16.33 -5.95 3.78
N GLU A 157 -17.38 -5.72 3.02
CA GLU A 157 -17.42 -4.67 2.01
C GLU A 157 -17.06 -3.30 2.63
N GLY A 158 -16.21 -2.53 1.94
CA GLY A 158 -15.71 -1.23 2.41
C GLY A 158 -14.60 -1.31 3.46
N GLN A 159 -14.17 -2.50 3.87
CA GLN A 159 -13.07 -2.66 4.82
C GLN A 159 -11.75 -3.03 4.14
N TYR A 160 -10.64 -2.64 4.75
CA TYR A 160 -9.31 -3.07 4.33
C TYR A 160 -8.98 -4.46 4.85
N HIS A 161 -8.52 -5.34 3.94
CA HIS A 161 -8.02 -6.67 4.28
C HIS A 161 -6.73 -7.00 3.50
N GLU A 162 -5.56 -6.76 4.10
CA GLU A 162 -4.26 -6.86 3.41
C GLU A 162 -3.70 -8.30 3.34
N ARG A 163 -4.56 -9.29 3.10
CA ARG A 163 -4.18 -10.70 2.97
C ARG A 163 -4.83 -11.32 1.73
N LEU A 164 -4.08 -12.18 1.07
CA LEU A 164 -4.59 -13.05 0.02
C LEU A 164 -4.95 -14.38 0.68
N PHE A 165 -6.16 -14.88 0.48
CA PHE A 165 -6.54 -16.19 0.99
C PHE A 165 -6.89 -17.18 -0.12
N VAL A 166 -6.62 -18.46 0.14
CA VAL A 166 -6.94 -19.58 -0.74
C VAL A 166 -7.83 -20.55 0.03
N VAL A 167 -8.97 -20.92 -0.55
CA VAL A 167 -9.88 -21.90 0.03
C VAL A 167 -9.33 -23.30 -0.23
N LEU A 168 -9.12 -24.05 0.84
CA LEU A 168 -8.49 -25.37 0.80
C LEU A 168 -9.51 -26.48 1.03
N ASP A 169 -10.44 -26.24 1.95
CA ASP A 169 -11.64 -27.02 2.18
C ASP A 169 -12.78 -26.08 2.57
N GLY A 170 -14.02 -26.51 2.35
CA GLY A 170 -15.20 -25.76 2.74
C GLY A 170 -15.77 -24.89 1.63
N GLN A 171 -16.56 -23.89 2.02
CA GLN A 171 -17.21 -22.97 1.10
C GLN A 171 -17.31 -21.57 1.70
N ILE A 172 -16.91 -20.58 0.90
CA ILE A 172 -16.96 -19.16 1.24
C ILE A 172 -17.94 -18.46 0.29
N GLU A 173 -18.94 -17.80 0.83
CA GLU A 173 -19.86 -16.97 0.08
C GLU A 173 -19.32 -15.56 -0.07
N GLN A 174 -19.43 -15.03 -1.28
CA GLN A 174 -19.22 -13.63 -1.59
C GLN A 174 -20.57 -12.93 -1.79
N SER A 175 -20.75 -11.80 -1.11
CA SER A 175 -21.97 -10.97 -1.18
C SER A 175 -21.63 -9.49 -1.30
N MET A 176 -22.49 -8.70 -1.94
CA MET A 176 -22.45 -7.23 -1.93
C MET A 176 -23.80 -6.71 -1.49
N ASN A 177 -23.83 -5.54 -0.87
CA ASN A 177 -25.10 -4.87 -0.59
C ASN A 177 -25.69 -4.29 -1.89
N ASP A 178 -26.97 -4.53 -2.13
CA ASP A 178 -27.71 -3.91 -3.23
C ASP A 178 -28.03 -2.43 -2.92
N VAL A 179 -28.73 -1.76 -3.86
CA VAL A 179 -29.14 -0.35 -3.69
C VAL A 179 -30.05 -0.15 -2.46
N SER A 180 -30.72 -1.19 -2.01
CA SER A 180 -31.58 -1.20 -0.81
C SER A 180 -30.82 -1.56 0.47
N ASN A 181 -29.48 -1.67 0.40
CA ASN A 181 -28.60 -2.11 1.48
C ASN A 181 -28.93 -3.52 2.01
N THR A 182 -29.41 -4.40 1.13
CA THR A 182 -29.64 -5.83 1.41
C THR A 182 -28.55 -6.67 0.77
N PRO A 183 -27.98 -7.66 1.48
CA PRO A 183 -26.89 -8.46 0.96
C PRO A 183 -27.39 -9.37 -0.17
N ALA A 184 -26.91 -9.12 -1.39
CA ALA A 184 -27.11 -9.96 -2.55
C ALA A 184 -25.94 -10.94 -2.69
N ARG A 185 -26.24 -12.25 -2.71
CA ARG A 185 -25.25 -13.30 -2.95
C ARG A 185 -24.75 -13.23 -4.39
N ILE A 186 -23.43 -13.11 -4.56
CA ILE A 186 -22.78 -13.04 -5.87
C ILE A 186 -22.36 -14.44 -6.31
N LEU A 187 -21.54 -15.10 -5.50
CA LEU A 187 -21.01 -16.43 -5.81
C LEU A 187 -20.61 -17.19 -4.55
N VAL A 188 -20.47 -18.51 -4.68
CA VAL A 188 -19.93 -19.39 -3.64
C VAL A 188 -18.62 -19.99 -4.14
N MET A 189 -17.55 -19.76 -3.37
CA MET A 189 -16.20 -20.22 -3.64
C MET A 189 -15.94 -21.54 -2.90
N GLY A 190 -15.56 -22.57 -3.65
CA GLY A 190 -15.11 -23.85 -3.10
C GLY A 190 -13.58 -23.98 -3.08
N PRO A 191 -13.06 -25.17 -2.75
CA PRO A 191 -11.63 -25.46 -2.75
C PRO A 191 -10.94 -25.08 -4.06
N GLY A 192 -9.73 -24.54 -3.98
CA GLY A 192 -8.95 -24.02 -5.12
C GLY A 192 -9.31 -22.59 -5.52
N SER A 193 -10.39 -22.02 -4.98
CA SER A 193 -10.71 -20.60 -5.16
C SER A 193 -9.81 -19.73 -4.29
N PHE A 194 -9.57 -18.49 -4.70
CA PHE A 194 -8.74 -17.54 -3.96
C PHE A 194 -9.23 -16.11 -4.16
N HIS A 195 -8.75 -15.22 -3.28
CA HIS A 195 -9.19 -13.83 -3.25
C HIS A 195 -8.32 -12.93 -2.37
N GLY A 196 -8.52 -11.61 -2.47
CA GLY A 196 -7.76 -10.58 -1.74
C GLY A 196 -6.64 -9.96 -2.58
N GLU A 197 -6.56 -10.28 -3.86
CA GLU A 197 -5.56 -9.73 -4.79
C GLU A 197 -5.71 -8.22 -4.98
N LEU A 198 -6.95 -7.71 -5.01
CA LEU A 198 -7.21 -6.27 -5.13
C LEU A 198 -6.72 -5.51 -3.89
N ALA A 199 -6.96 -6.05 -2.70
CA ALA A 199 -6.49 -5.43 -1.46
C ALA A 199 -4.95 -5.51 -1.34
N VAL A 200 -4.36 -6.69 -1.58
CA VAL A 200 -2.91 -6.90 -1.46
C VAL A 200 -2.11 -6.10 -2.49
N LEU A 201 -2.52 -6.09 -3.75
CA LEU A 201 -1.79 -5.42 -4.83
C LEU A 201 -2.22 -3.97 -5.06
N GLY A 202 -3.50 -3.67 -4.85
CA GLY A 202 -4.10 -2.36 -5.13
C GLY A 202 -4.20 -1.42 -3.93
N ASN A 203 -3.99 -1.90 -2.69
CA ASN A 203 -4.17 -1.13 -1.45
C ASN A 203 -5.59 -0.55 -1.29
N GLN A 204 -6.61 -1.35 -1.61
CA GLN A 204 -8.00 -0.93 -1.65
C GLN A 204 -8.88 -1.62 -0.60
N GLU A 205 -10.05 -1.02 -0.37
CA GLU A 205 -11.14 -1.63 0.39
C GLU A 205 -11.73 -2.80 -0.40
N GLU A 206 -12.20 -3.81 0.33
CA GLU A 206 -12.86 -4.95 -0.28
C GLU A 206 -14.19 -4.53 -0.89
N SER A 207 -14.45 -4.96 -2.12
CA SER A 207 -15.69 -4.59 -2.83
C SER A 207 -16.88 -5.45 -2.42
N TYR A 208 -16.72 -6.35 -1.45
CA TYR A 208 -17.70 -7.39 -1.11
C TYR A 208 -17.44 -7.91 0.31
N THR A 209 -18.45 -8.55 0.87
CA THR A 209 -18.37 -9.28 2.14
C THR A 209 -18.16 -10.77 1.87
N LEU A 210 -17.24 -11.37 2.63
CA LEU A 210 -16.93 -12.80 2.54
C LEU A 210 -17.29 -13.52 3.83
N THR A 211 -18.12 -14.56 3.70
CA THR A 211 -18.62 -15.33 4.85
C THR A 211 -18.45 -16.82 4.61
N ALA A 212 -17.90 -17.54 5.58
CA ALA A 212 -17.86 -18.99 5.53
C ALA A 212 -19.27 -19.55 5.74
N ILE A 213 -19.83 -20.27 4.77
CA ILE A 213 -21.19 -20.84 4.91
C ILE A 213 -21.17 -22.19 5.63
N ARG A 214 -20.01 -22.82 5.73
CA ARG A 214 -19.75 -24.03 6.51
C ARG A 214 -18.34 -23.97 7.08
N SER A 215 -18.00 -24.91 7.97
CA SER A 215 -16.61 -25.07 8.43
C SER A 215 -15.67 -25.15 7.22
N SER A 216 -14.71 -24.25 7.15
CA SER A 216 -13.84 -24.07 5.98
C SER A 216 -12.40 -23.88 6.41
N ILE A 217 -11.45 -24.40 5.63
CA ILE A 217 -10.01 -24.23 5.87
C ILE A 217 -9.47 -23.30 4.78
N VAL A 218 -8.78 -22.25 5.20
CA VAL A 218 -8.16 -21.26 4.31
C VAL A 218 -6.67 -21.13 4.58
N LEU A 219 -5.90 -20.91 3.52
CA LEU A 219 -4.51 -20.49 3.59
C LEU A 219 -4.46 -18.98 3.47
N GLU A 220 -4.02 -18.28 4.51
CA GLU A 220 -3.82 -16.83 4.50
C GLU A 220 -2.35 -16.48 4.22
N LEU A 221 -2.15 -15.65 3.20
CA LEU A 221 -0.86 -15.14 2.74
C LEU A 221 -0.78 -13.65 3.02
N THR A 222 0.29 -13.22 3.70
CA THR A 222 0.53 -11.78 3.93
C THR A 222 0.93 -11.07 2.64
N LYS A 223 0.72 -9.76 2.59
CA LYS A 223 1.21 -8.91 1.49
C LYS A 223 2.70 -9.11 1.19
N ALA A 224 3.54 -9.20 2.23
CA ALA A 224 4.97 -9.45 2.07
C ALA A 224 5.26 -10.82 1.43
N THR A 225 4.56 -11.87 1.86
CA THR A 225 4.66 -13.23 1.32
C THR A 225 4.28 -13.27 -0.17
N VAL A 226 3.18 -12.61 -0.55
CA VAL A 226 2.71 -12.53 -1.94
C VAL A 226 3.72 -11.78 -2.82
N HIS A 227 4.21 -10.61 -2.39
CA HIS A 227 5.22 -9.87 -3.14
C HIS A 227 6.54 -10.63 -3.29
N ARG A 228 6.96 -11.38 -2.27
CA ARG A 228 8.12 -12.25 -2.33
C ARG A 228 7.94 -13.35 -3.38
N LEU A 229 6.81 -14.06 -3.37
CA LEU A 229 6.54 -15.10 -4.35
C LEU A 229 6.46 -14.55 -5.79
N LYS A 230 5.94 -13.34 -5.98
CA LYS A 230 5.97 -12.66 -7.30
C LYS A 230 7.40 -12.40 -7.81
N LYS A 231 8.35 -12.09 -6.90
CA LYS A 231 9.77 -11.92 -7.25
C LYS A 231 10.40 -13.26 -7.62
N GLU A 232 10.10 -14.30 -6.85
CA GLU A 232 10.67 -15.64 -6.99
C GLU A 232 10.07 -16.49 -8.12
N SER A 233 8.85 -16.20 -8.57
CA SER A 233 8.13 -17.00 -9.57
C SER A 233 7.46 -16.13 -10.64
N THR A 234 7.98 -16.20 -11.86
CA THR A 234 7.37 -15.57 -13.04
C THR A 234 5.97 -16.11 -13.35
N PRO A 235 5.71 -17.44 -13.34
CA PRO A 235 4.35 -17.97 -13.53
C PRO A 235 3.32 -17.40 -12.54
N PHE A 236 3.67 -17.35 -11.24
CA PHE A 236 2.79 -16.77 -10.23
C PHE A 236 2.56 -15.27 -10.45
N ARG A 237 3.62 -14.52 -10.74
CA ARG A 237 3.53 -13.08 -11.03
C ARG A 237 2.61 -12.80 -12.20
N ASN A 238 2.78 -13.51 -13.32
CA ASN A 238 1.94 -13.34 -14.50
C ASN A 238 0.48 -13.65 -14.19
N THR A 239 0.21 -14.75 -13.49
CA THR A 239 -1.14 -15.16 -13.08
C THR A 239 -1.78 -14.11 -12.17
N MET A 240 -1.07 -13.64 -11.15
CA MET A 240 -1.53 -12.58 -10.25
C MET A 240 -1.79 -11.25 -10.97
N ASP A 241 -0.89 -10.83 -11.85
CA ASP A 241 -1.02 -9.58 -12.61
C ASP A 241 -2.19 -9.63 -13.60
N GLU A 242 -2.41 -10.77 -14.25
CA GLU A 242 -3.57 -11.00 -15.14
C GLU A 242 -4.88 -10.97 -14.36
N LEU A 243 -4.96 -11.71 -13.24
CA LEU A 243 -6.15 -11.78 -12.40
C LEU A 243 -6.50 -10.43 -11.80
N TYR A 244 -5.50 -9.74 -11.27
CA TYR A 244 -5.64 -8.38 -10.75
C TYR A 244 -6.15 -7.44 -11.85
N SER A 245 -5.52 -7.46 -13.03
CA SER A 245 -5.94 -6.62 -14.16
C SER A 245 -7.40 -6.93 -14.56
N ARG A 246 -7.76 -8.20 -14.72
CA ARG A 246 -9.10 -8.62 -15.14
C ARG A 246 -10.18 -8.25 -14.12
N ARG A 247 -9.94 -8.49 -12.83
CA ARG A 247 -10.91 -8.17 -11.77
C ARG A 247 -11.00 -6.66 -11.53
N ALA A 248 -9.88 -5.94 -11.57
CA ALA A 248 -9.88 -4.48 -11.53
C ALA A 248 -10.69 -3.89 -12.70
N LEU A 249 -10.44 -4.34 -13.92
CA LEU A 249 -11.20 -3.93 -15.10
C LEU A 249 -12.71 -4.09 -14.89
N TRP A 250 -13.15 -5.24 -14.38
CA TRP A 250 -14.56 -5.53 -14.15
C TRP A 250 -15.18 -4.67 -13.03
N THR A 251 -14.54 -4.62 -11.85
CA THR A 251 -15.02 -3.87 -10.69
C THR A 251 -15.13 -2.38 -11.01
N TYR A 252 -14.12 -1.80 -11.66
CA TYR A 252 -14.04 -0.36 -11.88
C TYR A 252 -14.81 0.12 -13.11
N ALA A 253 -15.01 -0.73 -14.12
CA ALA A 253 -15.87 -0.38 -15.25
C ALA A 253 -17.26 0.04 -14.79
N ARG A 254 -17.84 -0.66 -13.80
CA ARG A 254 -19.17 -0.32 -13.28
C ARG A 254 -19.20 0.94 -12.42
N GLN A 255 -18.05 1.37 -11.89
CA GLN A 255 -17.96 2.60 -11.09
C GLN A 255 -17.87 3.86 -11.95
N SER A 256 -17.38 3.73 -13.19
CA SER A 256 -17.34 4.84 -14.14
C SER A 256 -18.76 5.20 -14.63
N PRO A 257 -19.21 6.46 -14.49
CA PRO A 257 -20.50 6.90 -15.02
C PRO A 257 -20.68 6.63 -16.52
N LEU A 258 -19.58 6.67 -17.28
CA LEU A 258 -19.55 6.47 -18.73
C LEU A 258 -19.82 5.00 -19.11
N LEU A 259 -19.22 4.06 -18.39
CA LEU A 259 -19.37 2.62 -18.67
C LEU A 259 -20.56 2.00 -17.92
N ALA A 260 -21.03 2.59 -16.83
CA ALA A 260 -22.21 2.12 -16.09
C ALA A 260 -23.49 2.13 -16.94
N ALA A 261 -23.60 3.05 -17.91
CA ALA A 261 -24.76 3.18 -18.81
C ALA A 261 -24.79 2.12 -19.93
N LEU A 262 -23.74 1.31 -20.08
CA LEU A 262 -23.64 0.29 -21.12
C LEU A 262 -24.32 -1.02 -20.69
N PRO A 263 -24.94 -1.74 -21.65
CA PRO A 263 -25.38 -3.10 -21.41
C PRO A 263 -24.16 -4.00 -21.14
N GLU A 264 -24.38 -5.09 -20.39
CA GLU A 264 -23.30 -5.92 -19.85
C GLU A 264 -22.39 -6.54 -20.92
N ASN A 265 -22.97 -6.98 -22.02
CA ASN A 265 -22.25 -7.53 -23.17
C ASN A 265 -21.32 -6.48 -23.85
N ALA A 266 -21.74 -5.21 -23.88
CA ALA A 266 -20.95 -4.11 -24.43
C ALA A 266 -19.74 -3.80 -23.54
N VAL A 267 -19.95 -3.74 -22.21
CA VAL A 267 -18.85 -3.58 -21.25
C VAL A 267 -17.87 -4.73 -21.37
N GLU A 268 -18.36 -5.97 -21.40
CA GLU A 268 -17.52 -7.16 -21.50
C GLU A 268 -16.65 -7.14 -22.78
N SER A 269 -17.23 -6.71 -23.91
CA SER A 269 -16.53 -6.62 -25.19
C SER A 269 -15.42 -5.57 -25.21
N LEU A 270 -15.64 -4.42 -24.55
CA LEU A 270 -14.60 -3.41 -24.34
C LEU A 270 -13.50 -3.90 -23.41
N LEU A 271 -13.87 -4.50 -22.28
CA LEU A 271 -12.91 -4.94 -21.27
C LEU A 271 -12.00 -6.06 -21.79
N LYS A 272 -12.48 -6.93 -22.70
CA LYS A 272 -11.65 -7.94 -23.38
C LYS A 272 -10.49 -7.33 -24.19
N GLN A 273 -10.65 -6.12 -24.69
CA GLN A 273 -9.63 -5.40 -25.46
C GLN A 273 -8.85 -4.40 -24.59
N SER A 274 -9.26 -4.21 -23.34
CA SER A 274 -8.67 -3.27 -22.41
C SER A 274 -7.53 -3.91 -21.63
N HIS A 275 -6.58 -3.10 -21.18
CA HIS A 275 -5.53 -3.56 -20.26
C HIS A 275 -5.28 -2.53 -19.15
N LEU A 276 -4.84 -3.00 -18.00
CA LEU A 276 -4.40 -2.13 -16.92
C LEU A 276 -2.95 -1.71 -17.15
N ARG A 277 -2.68 -0.41 -17.07
CA ARG A 277 -1.33 0.16 -17.15
C ARG A 277 -0.98 0.82 -15.81
N VAL A 278 0.10 0.35 -15.20
CA VAL A 278 0.69 0.96 -14.00
C VAL A 278 1.71 2.00 -14.44
N LEU A 279 1.60 3.21 -13.90
CA LEU A 279 2.41 4.37 -14.22
C LEU A 279 3.28 4.75 -13.02
N ARG A 280 4.54 5.09 -13.29
CA ARG A 280 5.42 5.69 -12.27
C ARG A 280 5.16 7.18 -12.16
N SER A 281 5.51 7.76 -11.02
CA SER A 281 5.51 9.22 -10.85
C SER A 281 6.37 9.89 -11.93
N GLY A 282 5.84 10.92 -12.58
CA GLY A 282 6.42 11.64 -13.70
C GLY A 282 6.20 11.01 -15.08
N GLU A 283 5.66 9.78 -15.16
CA GLU A 283 5.45 9.10 -16.44
C GLU A 283 4.35 9.79 -17.26
N VAL A 284 4.62 10.07 -18.54
CA VAL A 284 3.68 10.71 -19.45
C VAL A 284 2.85 9.64 -20.16
N ILE A 285 1.52 9.81 -20.14
CA ILE A 285 0.59 8.91 -20.83
C ILE A 285 0.51 9.29 -22.31
N TYR A 286 0.27 10.57 -22.60
CA TYR A 286 0.32 11.18 -23.92
C TYR A 286 0.61 12.68 -23.80
N ARG A 287 1.09 13.29 -24.89
CA ARG A 287 1.35 14.72 -25.02
C ARG A 287 0.31 15.38 -25.91
N GLU A 288 0.15 16.68 -25.70
CA GLU A 288 -0.61 17.53 -26.60
C GLU A 288 -0.02 17.44 -28.02
N GLY A 289 -0.90 17.24 -29.00
CA GLY A 289 -0.54 17.05 -30.40
C GLY A 289 -0.28 15.59 -30.79
N ASP A 290 -0.21 14.65 -29.83
CA ASP A 290 -0.13 13.23 -30.15
C ASP A 290 -1.40 12.79 -30.90
N LEU A 291 -1.23 11.87 -31.85
CA LEU A 291 -2.34 11.33 -32.64
C LEU A 291 -3.41 10.67 -31.75
N PRO A 292 -4.68 10.62 -32.20
CA PRO A 292 -5.75 9.98 -31.45
C PRO A 292 -5.37 8.55 -31.06
N GLY A 293 -5.45 8.28 -29.77
CA GLY A 293 -5.01 7.02 -29.18
C GLY A 293 -6.17 6.29 -28.51
N ASN A 294 -6.01 6.05 -27.22
CA ASN A 294 -6.91 5.22 -26.42
C ASN A 294 -7.86 6.08 -25.58
N LEU A 295 -8.94 5.47 -25.11
CA LEU A 295 -9.72 5.96 -23.99
C LEU A 295 -9.07 5.45 -22.68
N TYR A 296 -9.05 6.29 -21.66
CA TYR A 296 -8.42 5.96 -20.39
C TYR A 296 -9.39 6.17 -19.23
N ILE A 297 -9.32 5.30 -18.24
CA ILE A 297 -10.05 5.45 -16.97
C ILE A 297 -9.02 5.40 -15.84
N THR A 298 -8.97 6.43 -15.02
CA THR A 298 -8.09 6.46 -13.86
C THR A 298 -8.65 5.51 -12.81
N ARG A 299 -7.87 4.49 -12.45
CA ARG A 299 -8.22 3.51 -11.43
C ARG A 299 -7.71 3.93 -10.05
N ALA A 300 -6.48 4.43 -9.98
CA ALA A 300 -5.85 4.87 -8.75
C ALA A 300 -4.77 5.90 -9.02
N GLY A 301 -4.46 6.70 -8.01
CA GLY A 301 -3.43 7.74 -8.07
C GLY A 301 -3.92 9.04 -8.69
N PHE A 302 -2.97 9.93 -8.99
CA PHE A 302 -3.21 11.28 -9.46
C PHE A 302 -2.54 11.51 -10.80
N LEU A 303 -3.30 12.01 -11.78
CA LEU A 303 -2.79 12.39 -13.09
C LEU A 303 -2.95 13.89 -13.30
N LYS A 304 -1.90 14.55 -13.79
CA LYS A 304 -1.89 15.96 -14.17
C LYS A 304 -2.30 16.09 -15.63
N VAL A 305 -3.25 16.99 -15.90
CA VAL A 305 -3.65 17.39 -17.24
C VAL A 305 -3.11 18.78 -17.49
N ALA A 306 -2.34 18.98 -18.55
CA ALA A 306 -1.73 20.27 -18.85
C ALA A 306 -1.74 20.58 -20.35
N ARG A 307 -1.67 21.86 -20.70
CA ARG A 307 -1.45 22.35 -22.06
C ARG A 307 -0.12 23.10 -22.14
N LYS A 308 0.54 23.06 -23.28
CA LYS A 308 1.78 23.82 -23.49
C LYS A 308 1.46 25.31 -23.56
N ALA A 309 2.11 26.11 -22.72
CA ALA A 309 2.00 27.57 -22.70
C ALA A 309 3.41 28.19 -22.81
N GLY A 310 3.92 28.29 -24.04
CA GLY A 310 5.29 28.76 -24.31
C GLY A 310 6.34 27.76 -23.82
N GLN A 311 7.18 28.19 -22.87
CA GLN A 311 8.18 27.35 -22.19
C GLN A 311 7.65 26.66 -20.92
N SER A 312 6.46 27.06 -20.46
CA SER A 312 5.80 26.51 -19.27
C SER A 312 4.63 25.59 -19.63
N GLU A 313 4.23 24.73 -18.71
CA GLU A 313 2.98 23.98 -18.80
C GLU A 313 1.88 24.74 -18.05
N LEU A 314 0.75 24.97 -18.70
CA LEU A 314 -0.48 25.40 -18.03
C LEU A 314 -1.24 24.13 -17.61
N VAL A 315 -1.15 23.76 -16.33
CA VAL A 315 -2.00 22.71 -15.77
C VAL A 315 -3.46 23.14 -15.95
N LEU A 316 -4.35 22.26 -16.37
CA LEU A 316 -5.77 22.56 -16.54
C LEU A 316 -6.60 21.98 -15.39
N GLN A 317 -6.31 20.72 -15.04
CA GLN A 317 -6.98 19.95 -14.00
C GLN A 317 -6.18 18.71 -13.60
N TYR A 318 -6.70 17.93 -12.66
CA TYR A 318 -6.17 16.64 -12.25
C TYR A 318 -7.23 15.56 -12.35
N PHE A 319 -6.81 14.35 -12.78
CA PHE A 319 -7.65 13.17 -12.74
C PHE A 319 -7.34 12.27 -11.54
N ARG A 320 -8.37 11.64 -11.01
CA ARG A 320 -8.37 10.67 -9.91
C ARG A 320 -9.25 9.48 -10.25
N GLU A 321 -9.29 8.50 -9.35
CA GLU A 321 -10.16 7.32 -9.45
C GLU A 321 -11.57 7.65 -9.97
N GLY A 322 -11.94 6.95 -11.06
CA GLY A 322 -13.22 7.11 -11.76
C GLY A 322 -13.18 8.06 -12.96
N ASP A 323 -12.22 8.98 -13.03
CA ASP A 323 -12.16 9.96 -14.12
C ASP A 323 -11.80 9.31 -15.46
N VAL A 324 -12.55 9.69 -16.50
CA VAL A 324 -12.41 9.18 -17.87
C VAL A 324 -11.85 10.26 -18.77
N PHE A 325 -10.81 9.94 -19.54
CA PHE A 325 -10.12 10.89 -20.40
C PHE A 325 -9.64 10.28 -21.73
N GLY A 326 -9.22 11.15 -22.66
CA GLY A 326 -8.95 10.76 -24.06
C GLY A 326 -10.20 10.62 -24.93
N VAL A 327 -11.40 10.83 -24.37
CA VAL A 327 -12.71 10.69 -25.04
C VAL A 327 -12.77 11.48 -26.34
N SER A 328 -12.38 12.76 -26.31
CA SER A 328 -12.41 13.65 -27.47
C SER A 328 -11.59 13.14 -28.65
N ALA A 329 -10.36 12.69 -28.38
CA ALA A 329 -9.47 12.18 -29.41
C ALA A 329 -10.08 10.95 -30.10
N VAL A 330 -10.72 10.07 -29.32
CA VAL A 330 -11.40 8.87 -29.84
C VAL A 330 -12.69 9.21 -30.60
N LEU A 331 -13.51 10.13 -30.09
CA LEU A 331 -14.81 10.49 -30.70
C LEU A 331 -14.68 11.27 -32.00
N PHE A 332 -13.73 12.19 -32.06
CA PHE A 332 -13.59 13.13 -33.18
C PHE A 332 -12.44 12.77 -34.12
N ASP A 333 -11.66 11.72 -33.81
CA ASP A 333 -10.47 11.31 -34.56
C ASP A 333 -9.48 12.48 -34.74
N LYS A 334 -9.24 13.22 -33.66
CA LYS A 334 -8.39 14.41 -33.61
C LYS A 334 -7.18 14.20 -32.70
N PRO A 335 -6.07 14.94 -32.92
CA PRO A 335 -4.94 14.93 -31.99
C PRO A 335 -5.35 15.32 -30.57
N GLN A 336 -4.58 14.85 -29.59
CA GLN A 336 -4.77 15.19 -28.18
C GLN A 336 -4.63 16.70 -27.98
N THR A 337 -5.61 17.31 -27.30
CA THR A 337 -5.63 18.76 -27.03
C THR A 337 -4.93 19.15 -25.73
N THR A 338 -4.43 18.16 -25.00
CA THR A 338 -3.77 18.26 -23.69
C THR A 338 -2.70 17.19 -23.56
N SER A 339 -1.78 17.37 -22.62
CA SER A 339 -0.84 16.35 -22.14
C SER A 339 -1.34 15.79 -20.82
N VAL A 340 -1.18 14.49 -20.61
CA VAL A 340 -1.52 13.83 -19.33
C VAL A 340 -0.31 13.06 -18.81
N SER A 341 0.05 13.30 -17.56
CA SER A 341 1.16 12.61 -16.88
C SER A 341 0.79 12.19 -15.46
N ALA A 342 1.45 11.17 -14.93
CA ALA A 342 1.23 10.70 -13.57
C ALA A 342 2.01 11.56 -12.57
N ASN A 343 1.34 12.12 -11.57
CA ASN A 343 1.99 12.85 -10.47
C ASN A 343 2.35 11.93 -9.30
N THR A 344 1.73 10.76 -9.22
CA THR A 344 2.01 9.71 -8.24
C THR A 344 2.24 8.38 -8.96
N ARG A 345 2.54 7.32 -8.21
CA ARG A 345 2.25 5.98 -8.73
C ARG A 345 0.74 5.95 -9.03
N SER A 346 0.39 5.63 -10.26
CA SER A 346 -1.00 5.67 -10.73
C SER A 346 -1.31 4.44 -11.55
N GLU A 347 -2.57 4.11 -11.65
CA GLU A 347 -3.03 2.98 -12.46
C GLU A 347 -4.19 3.44 -13.33
N VAL A 348 -4.09 3.14 -14.63
CA VAL A 348 -5.09 3.53 -15.62
C VAL A 348 -5.53 2.30 -16.42
N ILE A 349 -6.83 2.19 -16.63
CA ILE A 349 -7.40 1.25 -17.59
C ILE A 349 -7.28 1.90 -18.96
N VAL A 350 -6.61 1.21 -19.88
CA VAL A 350 -6.44 1.65 -21.27
C VAL A 350 -7.39 0.85 -22.14
N ILE A 351 -8.30 1.55 -22.82
CA ILE A 351 -9.29 0.97 -23.72
C ILE A 351 -8.95 1.43 -25.15
N PRO A 352 -8.66 0.51 -26.09
CA PRO A 352 -8.33 0.87 -27.47
C PRO A 352 -9.39 1.76 -28.11
N GLY A 353 -8.96 2.86 -28.75
CA GLY A 353 -9.89 3.82 -29.37
C GLY A 353 -10.73 3.22 -30.49
N GLU A 354 -10.19 2.23 -31.21
CA GLU A 354 -10.95 1.44 -32.21
C GLU A 354 -12.12 0.69 -31.58
N ALA A 355 -11.91 0.00 -30.46
CA ALA A 355 -12.94 -0.76 -29.75
C ALA A 355 -14.07 0.16 -29.27
N VAL A 356 -13.73 1.35 -28.77
CA VAL A 356 -14.69 2.37 -28.36
C VAL A 356 -15.48 2.90 -29.55
N ARG A 357 -14.84 3.16 -30.70
CA ARG A 357 -15.53 3.64 -31.90
C ARG A 357 -16.53 2.62 -32.42
N THR A 358 -16.13 1.34 -32.54
CA THR A 358 -17.03 0.25 -32.94
C THR A 358 -18.25 0.18 -32.02
N LEU A 359 -18.04 0.23 -30.71
CA LEU A 359 -19.12 0.23 -29.73
C LEU A 359 -20.09 1.40 -29.90
N LEU A 360 -19.58 2.60 -30.17
CA LEU A 360 -20.39 3.80 -30.31
C LEU A 360 -21.19 3.82 -31.60
N ASP A 361 -20.67 3.21 -32.66
CA ASP A 361 -21.38 3.06 -33.92
C ASP A 361 -22.55 2.06 -33.77
N GLU A 362 -22.38 1.03 -32.95
CA GLU A 362 -23.45 0.09 -32.55
C GLU A 362 -24.47 0.69 -31.57
N ASN A 363 -24.11 1.76 -30.84
CA ASN A 363 -24.94 2.39 -29.81
C ASN A 363 -25.11 3.91 -30.03
N PRO A 364 -25.93 4.34 -31.02
CA PRO A 364 -26.10 5.77 -31.36
C PRO A 364 -26.66 6.64 -30.22
N GLY A 365 -27.41 6.05 -29.29
CA GLY A 365 -27.88 6.74 -28.08
C GLY A 365 -26.73 7.15 -27.17
N LEU A 366 -25.81 6.22 -26.91
CA LEU A 366 -24.61 6.47 -26.12
C LEU A 366 -23.67 7.45 -26.82
N ARG A 367 -23.48 7.31 -28.14
CA ARG A 367 -22.66 8.24 -28.94
C ARG A 367 -23.11 9.68 -28.77
N ARG A 368 -24.43 9.94 -28.76
CA ARG A 368 -24.97 11.28 -28.53
C ARG A 368 -24.65 11.82 -27.13
N GLU A 369 -24.80 11.00 -26.10
CA GLU A 369 -24.50 11.42 -24.73
C GLU A 369 -23.00 11.66 -24.53
N LEU A 370 -22.13 10.80 -25.07
CA LEU A 370 -20.67 11.00 -24.98
C LEU A 370 -20.19 12.21 -25.76
N VAL A 371 -20.74 12.47 -26.95
CA VAL A 371 -20.43 13.69 -27.70
C VAL A 371 -20.88 14.94 -26.93
N ARG A 372 -22.04 14.89 -26.25
CA ARG A 372 -22.52 15.99 -25.40
C ARG A 372 -21.56 16.25 -24.24
N GLN A 373 -21.15 15.21 -23.52
CA GLN A 373 -20.21 15.29 -22.40
C GLN A 373 -18.82 15.75 -22.86
N ALA A 374 -18.30 15.18 -23.95
CA ALA A 374 -16.98 15.56 -24.48
C ALA A 374 -16.94 17.02 -24.93
N LYS A 375 -18.01 17.54 -25.53
CA LYS A 375 -18.12 18.97 -25.87
C LYS A 375 -18.13 19.85 -24.63
N LEU A 376 -18.92 19.50 -23.61
CA LEU A 376 -18.93 20.23 -22.33
C LEU A 376 -17.54 20.25 -21.69
N ASN A 377 -16.84 19.10 -21.67
CA ASN A 377 -15.50 18.99 -21.12
C ASN A 377 -14.48 19.80 -21.93
N GLU A 378 -14.55 19.78 -23.27
CA GLU A 378 -13.70 20.60 -24.14
C GLU A 378 -13.94 22.10 -23.94
N GLU A 379 -15.20 22.53 -23.86
CA GLU A 379 -15.57 23.91 -23.60
C GLU A 379 -15.05 24.37 -22.22
N MET A 380 -15.13 23.52 -21.20
CA MET A 380 -14.53 23.77 -19.89
C MET A 380 -12.99 23.84 -19.94
N LEU A 381 -12.33 22.96 -20.70
CA LEU A 381 -10.87 22.96 -20.89
C LEU A 381 -10.35 24.09 -21.80
N GLN A 382 -11.24 24.75 -22.56
CA GLN A 382 -10.92 25.93 -23.38
C GLN A 382 -11.09 27.23 -22.61
N GLN A 383 -11.91 27.24 -21.56
CA GLN A 383 -11.92 28.35 -20.62
C GLN A 383 -10.60 28.32 -19.86
N PRO A 384 -9.87 29.46 -19.76
CA PRO A 384 -8.78 29.53 -18.80
C PRO A 384 -9.40 29.24 -17.45
N ASN A 385 -9.04 28.10 -16.86
CA ASN A 385 -9.36 27.84 -15.47
C ASN A 385 -8.65 28.93 -14.67
N VAL A 386 -9.35 30.04 -14.45
CA VAL A 386 -9.13 30.94 -13.30
C VAL A 386 -9.23 30.11 -12.01
N SER A 387 -9.72 28.87 -12.08
CA SER A 387 -9.60 27.85 -11.05
C SER A 387 -8.17 27.40 -10.68
N LEU A 388 -7.12 27.74 -11.44
CA LEU A 388 -5.72 27.56 -10.96
C LEU A 388 -5.22 28.75 -10.13
N LEU A 389 -5.96 29.86 -10.19
CA LEU A 389 -5.92 30.95 -9.22
C LEU A 389 -6.97 30.71 -8.11
N ILE A 390 -7.38 29.45 -7.86
CA ILE A 390 -8.22 29.15 -6.69
C ILE A 390 -7.46 29.59 -5.46
N GLN A 391 -7.96 30.65 -4.85
CA GLN A 391 -7.79 30.91 -3.44
C GLN A 391 -8.62 29.86 -2.69
N PRO A 392 -8.03 28.82 -2.10
CA PRO A 392 -8.79 27.88 -1.30
C PRO A 392 -9.29 28.69 -0.10
N LYS A 393 -10.59 28.96 -0.05
CA LYS A 393 -11.22 29.47 1.17
C LYS A 393 -11.42 28.27 2.08
N LEU A 394 -10.54 28.11 3.08
CA LEU A 394 -10.84 27.30 4.24
C LEU A 394 -12.00 27.98 4.98
N THR A 395 -13.22 27.48 4.78
CA THR A 395 -14.35 27.80 5.64
C THR A 395 -14.35 26.82 6.80
N SER A 396 -13.69 27.19 7.91
CA SER A 396 -13.96 26.48 9.15
C SER A 396 -15.41 26.77 9.59
N THR A 397 -15.95 25.87 10.39
CA THR A 397 -17.21 25.99 11.16
C THR A 397 -17.24 27.22 12.09
N MET A 398 -16.24 28.09 12.07
CA MET A 398 -16.11 29.33 12.84
C MET A 398 -15.88 30.60 12.00
N GLY A 399 -16.13 30.59 10.68
CA GLY A 399 -16.29 31.83 9.90
C GLY A 399 -15.02 32.65 9.60
N LEU A 400 -13.82 32.07 9.72
CA LEU A 400 -12.56 32.73 9.35
C LEU A 400 -12.10 32.30 7.94
N THR A 401 -12.35 33.14 6.93
CA THR A 401 -11.84 32.97 5.57
C THR A 401 -10.34 33.24 5.51
N THR A 402 -9.52 32.20 5.39
CA THR A 402 -8.12 32.30 4.97
C THR A 402 -8.06 32.04 3.46
N THR A 403 -7.55 32.99 2.68
CA THR A 403 -7.28 32.85 1.23
C THR A 403 -5.84 32.42 1.03
N MET A 404 -5.59 31.23 0.46
CA MET A 404 -4.23 30.85 0.02
C MET A 404 -3.97 31.34 -1.41
N ASN A 405 -2.71 31.54 -1.79
CA ASN A 405 -2.31 31.72 -3.19
C ASN A 405 -1.48 30.52 -3.66
N ILE A 406 -2.07 29.33 -3.63
CA ILE A 406 -1.36 28.08 -3.92
C ILE A 406 -2.16 27.28 -4.95
N GLY A 407 -1.57 27.07 -6.12
CA GLY A 407 -2.11 26.17 -7.13
C GLY A 407 -2.03 24.71 -6.67
N MET A 408 -2.98 23.90 -7.15
CA MET A 408 -3.10 22.46 -6.87
C MET A 408 -1.79 21.67 -7.14
N GLU A 409 -0.95 22.13 -8.07
CA GLU A 409 0.37 21.55 -8.36
C GLU A 409 1.29 21.59 -7.13
N GLY A 410 1.31 22.71 -6.40
CA GLY A 410 2.10 22.84 -5.17
C GLY A 410 1.62 21.92 -4.04
N LEU A 411 0.32 21.60 -3.98
CA LEU A 411 -0.23 20.66 -2.98
C LEU A 411 0.13 19.20 -3.33
N LEU A 412 0.12 18.85 -4.62
CA LEU A 412 0.44 17.49 -5.10
C LEU A 412 1.93 17.18 -5.02
N ASP A 413 2.79 18.10 -5.44
CA ASP A 413 4.25 17.94 -5.35
C ASP A 413 4.72 17.73 -3.92
N LYS A 414 3.99 18.30 -2.96
CA LYS A 414 4.26 18.13 -1.52
C LYS A 414 3.50 16.95 -0.90
N GLY A 415 2.80 16.16 -1.71
CA GLY A 415 2.07 14.95 -1.35
C GLY A 415 0.93 15.17 -0.36
N ILE A 416 0.40 16.39 -0.27
CA ILE A 416 -0.66 16.76 0.70
C ILE A 416 -1.92 15.96 0.39
N ILE A 417 -2.23 15.83 -0.89
CA ILE A 417 -3.47 15.21 -1.37
C ILE A 417 -3.44 13.67 -1.30
N GLN A 418 -2.27 13.06 -1.09
CA GLN A 418 -2.13 11.61 -0.94
C GLN A 418 -2.58 11.12 0.46
N GLY A 419 -2.81 12.04 1.40
CA GLY A 419 -3.32 11.74 2.74
C GLY A 419 -4.84 11.66 2.80
N ARG A 420 -5.39 10.82 3.69
CA ARG A 420 -6.81 10.85 4.04
C ARG A 420 -7.12 11.80 5.20
N GLU A 421 -6.14 12.02 6.08
CA GLU A 421 -6.32 12.78 7.31
C GLU A 421 -5.10 13.67 7.59
N LEU A 422 -5.22 14.97 7.31
CA LEU A 422 -4.15 15.94 7.53
C LEU A 422 -4.40 16.77 8.77
N LEU A 423 -3.36 16.91 9.60
CA LEU A 423 -3.31 17.99 10.59
C LEU A 423 -2.89 19.28 9.88
N VAL A 424 -3.64 20.35 10.08
CA VAL A 424 -3.34 21.70 9.60
C VAL A 424 -3.39 22.66 10.77
N ILE A 425 -2.43 23.59 10.83
CA ILE A 425 -2.36 24.63 11.85
C ILE A 425 -2.42 25.99 11.14
N ASN A 426 -3.45 26.78 11.42
CA ASN A 426 -3.54 28.15 10.93
C ASN A 426 -2.60 29.06 11.73
N THR A 427 -1.47 29.44 11.13
CA THR A 427 -0.44 30.27 11.76
C THR A 427 -0.85 31.72 11.96
N ALA A 428 -1.91 32.20 11.29
CA ALA A 428 -2.42 33.57 11.51
C ALA A 428 -3.04 33.74 12.90
N ILE A 429 -3.62 32.67 13.47
CA ILE A 429 -4.23 32.68 14.80
C ILE A 429 -3.46 31.82 15.82
N CYS A 430 -2.47 31.05 15.38
CA CYS A 430 -1.65 30.23 16.26
C CYS A 430 -0.76 31.09 17.16
N THR A 431 -0.86 30.90 18.47
CA THR A 431 -0.03 31.61 19.47
C THR A 431 1.35 30.98 19.71
N ASN A 432 1.73 29.95 18.93
CA ASN A 432 2.97 29.20 19.11
C ASN A 432 3.17 28.53 20.49
N CYS A 433 2.10 28.34 21.28
CA CYS A 433 2.17 27.80 22.65
C CYS A 433 2.55 26.31 22.79
N ASN A 434 2.67 25.56 21.69
CA ASN A 434 2.96 24.11 21.65
C ASN A 434 1.95 23.17 22.35
N ASN A 435 0.82 23.66 22.86
CA ASN A 435 -0.20 22.81 23.50
C ASN A 435 -0.69 21.63 22.64
N CYS A 436 -0.71 21.75 21.31
CA CYS A 436 -1.08 20.65 20.42
C CYS A 436 -0.09 19.46 20.47
N VAL A 437 1.21 19.75 20.59
CA VAL A 437 2.30 18.77 20.75
C VAL A 437 2.23 18.17 22.15
N ASP A 438 2.13 19.02 23.18
CA ASP A 438 2.13 18.59 24.58
C ASP A 438 0.89 17.74 24.93
N ALA A 439 -0.28 18.10 24.39
CA ALA A 439 -1.50 17.32 24.57
C ALA A 439 -1.37 15.94 23.92
N CYS A 440 -0.73 15.86 22.75
CA CYS A 440 -0.45 14.57 22.11
C CYS A 440 0.51 13.72 22.95
N GLY A 441 1.61 14.31 23.43
CA GLY A 441 2.57 13.63 24.29
C GLY A 441 1.95 13.10 25.58
N ARG A 442 1.20 13.95 26.29
CA ARG A 442 0.48 13.55 27.52
C ARG A 442 -0.49 12.40 27.30
N ARG A 443 -1.16 12.34 26.14
CA ARG A 443 -2.13 11.27 25.83
C ARG A 443 -1.45 9.95 25.46
N HIS A 444 -0.31 10.01 24.80
CA HIS A 444 0.28 8.84 24.12
C HIS A 444 1.69 8.45 24.60
N GLY A 445 2.19 9.09 25.65
CA GLY A 445 3.56 8.92 26.18
C GLY A 445 4.60 9.73 25.40
N HIS A 446 4.54 9.69 24.07
CA HIS A 446 5.37 10.50 23.18
C HIS A 446 4.50 11.33 22.23
N SER A 447 4.96 12.54 21.89
CA SER A 447 4.28 13.32 20.86
C SER A 447 4.41 12.59 19.52
N ARG A 448 3.29 12.47 18.82
CA ARG A 448 3.17 11.85 17.50
C ARG A 448 3.10 12.91 16.38
N LEU A 449 3.35 14.17 16.75
CA LEU A 449 3.47 15.29 15.83
C LEU A 449 4.60 16.23 16.25
N GLU A 450 5.20 16.88 15.26
CA GLU A 450 6.07 18.04 15.46
C GLU A 450 5.48 19.25 14.77
N ARG A 451 5.54 20.42 15.42
CA ARG A 451 5.06 21.69 14.86
C ARG A 451 6.05 22.32 13.86
N ARG A 452 6.70 21.45 13.09
CA ARG A 452 7.57 21.74 11.96
C ARG A 452 6.99 20.98 10.77
N GLY A 453 7.13 21.51 9.56
CA GLY A 453 6.65 20.82 8.38
C GLY A 453 6.59 21.77 7.20
N LEU A 454 5.75 21.43 6.23
CA LEU A 454 5.49 22.32 5.10
C LEU A 454 4.66 23.50 5.57
N GLN A 455 5.17 24.71 5.40
CA GLN A 455 4.41 25.93 5.60
C GLN A 455 4.06 26.56 4.26
N MET A 456 2.81 26.99 4.16
CA MET A 456 2.16 27.47 2.96
C MET A 456 1.24 28.61 3.34
N ASP A 457 1.66 29.85 3.06
CA ASP A 457 1.04 31.06 3.59
C ASP A 457 0.83 30.97 5.11
N ASN A 458 -0.43 31.09 5.55
CA ASN A 458 -0.86 31.01 6.94
C ASN A 458 -1.21 29.59 7.39
N LEU A 459 -0.84 28.55 6.64
CA LEU A 459 -1.13 27.16 6.96
C LEU A 459 0.16 26.38 7.12
N LEU A 460 0.33 25.81 8.30
CA LEU A 460 1.37 24.84 8.58
C LEU A 460 0.76 23.45 8.47
N PHE A 461 1.36 22.60 7.65
CA PHE A 461 1.15 21.16 7.60
C PHE A 461 2.25 20.49 8.44
N PRO A 462 2.05 20.34 9.76
CA PRO A 462 3.05 19.77 10.64
C PRO A 462 3.40 18.33 10.27
N THR A 463 4.57 17.89 10.70
CA THR A 463 5.02 16.50 10.65
C THR A 463 4.09 15.67 11.52
N ALA A 464 3.08 15.08 10.90
CA ALA A 464 2.11 14.17 11.50
C ALA A 464 1.62 13.20 10.41
N CYS A 465 1.43 11.92 10.78
CA CYS A 465 0.99 10.91 9.82
C CYS A 465 -0.28 11.34 9.07
N ARG A 466 -0.26 11.14 7.75
CA ARG A 466 -1.33 11.53 6.82
C ARG A 466 -2.34 10.41 6.51
N HIS A 467 -2.09 9.20 7.03
CA HIS A 467 -2.90 8.00 6.76
C HIS A 467 -3.14 7.83 5.25
N CYS A 468 -2.04 7.68 4.51
CA CYS A 468 -2.06 7.75 3.05
C CYS A 468 -2.90 6.63 2.45
N GLU A 469 -3.50 6.91 1.30
CA GLU A 469 -4.28 5.94 0.55
C GLU A 469 -3.42 4.80 -0.01
N ASP A 470 -2.24 5.14 -0.56
CA ASP A 470 -1.22 4.19 -1.00
C ASP A 470 0.02 4.26 -0.08
N PRO A 471 -0.01 3.61 1.10
CA PRO A 471 1.03 3.75 2.11
C PRO A 471 2.23 2.84 1.83
N VAL A 472 3.34 3.44 1.37
CA VAL A 472 4.62 2.74 1.19
C VAL A 472 5.19 2.17 2.51
N CYS A 473 4.78 2.76 3.65
CA CYS A 473 5.22 2.32 4.96
C CYS A 473 4.64 0.95 5.40
N LEU A 474 3.59 0.44 4.75
CA LEU A 474 2.98 -0.87 5.06
C LEU A 474 3.76 -2.08 4.51
N LEU A 475 4.88 -1.86 3.82
CA LEU A 475 5.82 -2.92 3.42
C LEU A 475 6.66 -3.41 4.62
N CYS A 476 6.02 -3.61 5.78
CA CYS A 476 6.63 -4.09 7.01
C CYS A 476 6.55 -5.61 7.06
N SER A 477 7.70 -6.25 7.10
CA SER A 477 7.85 -7.71 7.08
C SER A 477 7.48 -8.40 8.40
N VAL A 478 7.32 -7.64 9.49
CA VAL A 478 6.95 -8.17 10.81
C VAL A 478 5.55 -7.73 11.25
N ASN A 479 4.79 -7.07 10.38
CA ASN A 479 3.48 -6.49 10.75
C ASN A 479 3.57 -5.56 11.98
N GLY A 480 4.69 -4.83 12.11
CA GLY A 480 4.89 -3.81 13.15
C GLY A 480 4.18 -2.49 12.85
N ILE A 481 3.76 -2.30 11.59
CA ILE A 481 2.82 -1.27 11.16
C ILE A 481 1.79 -1.94 10.26
N VAL A 482 0.51 -1.71 10.53
CA VAL A 482 -0.61 -2.38 9.85
C VAL A 482 -1.70 -1.39 9.53
N ARG A 483 -2.56 -1.73 8.56
CA ARG A 483 -3.82 -1.02 8.33
C ARG A 483 -4.96 -1.78 9.01
N THR A 484 -5.75 -1.07 9.79
CA THR A 484 -7.00 -1.60 10.37
C THR A 484 -8.09 -1.67 9.28
N PRO A 485 -9.17 -2.44 9.51
CA PRO A 485 -10.29 -2.53 8.58
C PRO A 485 -10.89 -1.16 8.21
N ASP A 486 -10.91 -0.19 9.13
CA ASP A 486 -11.46 1.16 8.89
C ASP A 486 -10.47 2.08 8.15
N GLY A 487 -9.32 1.54 7.73
CA GLY A 487 -8.31 2.26 6.96
C GLY A 487 -7.28 3.02 7.80
N GLU A 488 -7.39 2.99 9.13
CA GLU A 488 -6.38 3.58 10.02
C GLU A 488 -5.08 2.78 9.95
N ILE A 489 -3.99 3.44 9.59
CA ILE A 489 -2.65 2.85 9.71
C ILE A 489 -2.20 2.99 11.17
N THR A 490 -1.69 1.95 11.81
CA THR A 490 -1.24 1.99 13.21
C THR A 490 0.03 1.16 13.46
N ILE A 491 0.76 1.48 14.52
CA ILE A 491 1.95 0.72 14.95
C ILE A 491 1.50 -0.35 15.95
N VAL A 492 1.91 -1.58 15.70
CA VAL A 492 1.75 -2.69 16.63
C VAL A 492 3.03 -2.84 17.42
N ASN A 493 3.06 -2.28 18.63
CA ASN A 493 4.27 -2.19 19.46
C ASN A 493 4.92 -3.55 19.74
N ASP A 494 4.12 -4.60 19.94
CA ASP A 494 4.62 -5.95 20.25
C ASP A 494 5.34 -6.59 19.06
N ASN A 495 4.97 -6.20 17.84
CA ASN A 495 5.58 -6.69 16.60
C ASN A 495 6.72 -5.77 16.12
N CYS A 496 6.83 -4.55 16.64
CA CYS A 496 7.81 -3.58 16.18
C CYS A 496 9.21 -3.94 16.71
N ILE A 497 10.09 -4.38 15.81
CA ILE A 497 11.49 -4.68 16.13
C ILE A 497 12.42 -3.46 16.09
N GLY A 498 11.88 -2.26 15.88
CA GLY A 498 12.68 -1.03 15.86
C GLY A 498 13.55 -0.81 14.63
N CYS A 499 13.32 -1.55 13.54
CA CYS A 499 14.16 -1.46 12.34
C CYS A 499 14.13 -0.10 11.62
N GLY A 500 13.14 0.77 11.86
CA GLY A 500 13.06 2.06 11.18
C GLY A 500 12.74 2.01 9.67
N ALA A 501 12.53 0.84 9.06
CA ALA A 501 12.23 0.73 7.63
C ALA A 501 10.95 1.47 7.20
N CYS A 502 9.93 1.49 8.06
CA CYS A 502 8.73 2.28 7.81
C CYS A 502 9.03 3.78 7.86
N ALA A 503 9.93 4.22 8.74
CA ALA A 503 10.32 5.61 8.89
C ALA A 503 11.13 6.12 7.71
N SER A 504 12.12 5.35 7.25
CA SER A 504 12.91 5.70 6.06
C SER A 504 12.08 5.73 4.77
N ARG A 505 11.05 4.88 4.67
CA ARG A 505 10.13 4.84 3.52
C ARG A 505 9.05 5.93 3.55
N CYS A 506 8.87 6.63 4.67
CA CYS A 506 7.87 7.69 4.74
C CYS A 506 8.38 8.92 3.99
N PRO A 507 7.80 9.30 2.83
CA PRO A 507 8.31 10.42 2.03
C PRO A 507 8.17 11.78 2.71
N TYR A 508 7.44 11.83 3.83
CA TYR A 508 7.14 13.06 4.57
C TYR A 508 7.84 13.12 5.94
N GLY A 509 8.60 12.09 6.33
CA GLY A 509 9.24 12.03 7.64
C GLY A 509 8.26 11.96 8.83
N ASN A 510 7.03 11.48 8.60
CA ASN A 510 5.95 11.49 9.60
C ASN A 510 5.97 10.30 10.59
N ILE A 511 7.03 9.50 10.58
CA ILE A 511 7.23 8.37 11.50
C ILE A 511 8.57 8.60 12.19
N GLN A 512 8.53 8.66 13.52
CA GLN A 512 9.68 8.95 14.37
C GLN A 512 10.12 7.68 15.08
N MET A 513 11.41 7.56 15.38
CA MET A 513 11.92 6.47 16.18
C MET A 513 12.17 6.96 17.60
N HIS A 514 11.40 6.44 18.56
CA HIS A 514 11.53 6.77 19.98
C HIS A 514 12.18 5.62 20.73
N LYS A 515 12.87 5.92 21.83
CA LYS A 515 13.40 4.86 22.70
C LYS A 515 12.22 4.14 23.35
N ARG A 516 12.19 2.82 23.34
CA ARG A 516 11.23 2.01 24.08
C ARG A 516 11.48 2.28 25.56
N GLU A 517 10.60 3.06 26.19
CA GLU A 517 10.56 3.12 27.64
C GLU A 517 10.19 1.72 28.12
N ASP A 518 11.15 1.03 28.72
CA ASP A 518 10.96 -0.32 29.23
C ASP A 518 9.68 -0.35 30.06
N ALA A 519 8.71 -1.16 29.62
CA ALA A 519 7.72 -1.67 30.53
C ALA A 519 8.52 -2.29 31.68
N THR A 520 8.50 -1.63 32.83
CA THR A 520 9.04 -2.15 34.09
C THR A 520 8.76 -3.65 34.10
N ARG A 521 9.80 -4.49 34.15
CA ARG A 521 9.71 -5.92 34.45
C ARG A 521 8.97 -6.07 35.79
N LYS A 522 7.65 -5.94 35.79
CA LYS A 522 6.77 -6.21 36.91
C LYS A 522 6.39 -7.68 36.79
N GLY A 523 7.22 -8.53 37.37
CA GLY A 523 6.93 -9.96 37.49
C GLY A 523 8.19 -10.78 37.73
N PHE A 524 8.39 -11.19 38.99
CA PHE A 524 9.23 -12.33 39.40
C PHE A 524 10.75 -12.25 39.11
N SER A 525 11.47 -11.36 39.80
CA SER A 525 12.81 -11.71 40.32
C SER A 525 13.24 -10.69 41.38
N LYS A 526 12.79 -10.88 42.61
CA LYS A 526 13.25 -10.11 43.78
C LYS A 526 13.83 -11.02 44.88
N VAL A 527 14.43 -12.15 44.49
CA VAL A 527 14.98 -13.13 45.45
C VAL A 527 16.47 -13.46 45.26
N PHE A 528 17.15 -12.96 44.23
CA PHE A 528 18.61 -13.16 44.12
C PHE A 528 19.35 -11.84 43.96
N SER A 529 19.56 -11.13 45.07
CA SER A 529 20.53 -10.02 45.19
C SER A 529 21.57 -10.42 46.22
N LEU A 530 22.59 -11.16 45.76
CA LEU A 530 23.89 -11.28 46.44
C LEU A 530 25.02 -11.76 45.50
N LEU A 531 24.73 -12.12 44.24
CA LEU A 531 25.71 -12.69 43.29
C LEU A 531 26.07 -11.77 42.10
N ASP A 532 25.80 -10.47 42.17
CA ASP A 532 26.10 -9.50 41.11
C ASP A 532 27.51 -8.87 41.22
N PHE A 533 28.45 -9.50 41.92
CA PHE A 533 29.83 -8.99 42.04
C PHE A 533 30.79 -9.44 40.90
N PHE A 534 30.31 -10.23 39.93
CA PHE A 534 31.12 -10.75 38.81
C PHE A 534 30.41 -10.65 37.44
N LYS A 535 29.84 -9.50 37.09
CA LYS A 535 29.49 -9.20 35.69
C LYS A 535 30.23 -7.96 35.22
N LYS A 536 31.31 -8.27 34.49
CA LYS A 536 32.09 -7.38 33.64
C LYS A 536 31.15 -6.60 32.72
N ASP A 537 31.29 -5.29 32.74
CA ASP A 537 30.53 -4.32 31.95
C ASP A 537 30.53 -4.69 30.45
N SER A 538 29.35 -5.04 29.94
CA SER A 538 29.08 -4.98 28.50
C SER A 538 28.35 -3.66 28.21
N GLU A 539 29.13 -2.58 28.11
CA GLU A 539 28.67 -1.32 27.54
C GLU A 539 28.43 -1.51 26.02
N ALA A 540 27.17 -1.65 25.62
CA ALA A 540 26.62 -1.23 24.32
C ALA A 540 25.12 -1.57 24.20
N GLU A 541 24.27 -1.02 25.07
CA GLU A 541 22.82 -0.98 24.80
C GLU A 541 22.39 0.48 24.61
N GLY A 542 22.23 0.87 23.34
CA GLY A 542 21.21 1.85 23.02
C GLY A 542 19.84 1.17 23.17
N PRO A 543 18.85 1.79 23.83
CA PRO A 543 17.54 1.17 24.03
C PRO A 543 16.87 0.86 22.68
N LEU A 544 16.17 -0.28 22.62
CA LEU A 544 15.34 -0.69 21.48
C LEU A 544 14.48 0.50 21.05
N GLN A 545 14.55 0.90 19.78
CA GLN A 545 13.71 1.98 19.27
C GLN A 545 12.35 1.44 18.85
N LEU A 546 11.30 2.24 18.98
CA LEU A 546 9.95 1.97 18.49
C LEU A 546 9.56 3.04 17.49
N ALA A 547 8.96 2.60 16.38
CA ALA A 547 8.33 3.52 15.45
C ALA A 547 7.10 4.16 16.12
N VAL A 548 7.01 5.48 16.08
CA VAL A 548 5.91 6.26 16.63
C VAL A 548 5.40 7.19 15.54
N LYS A 549 4.09 7.19 15.35
CA LYS A 549 3.42 8.07 14.40
C LYS A 549 2.03 8.40 14.90
N CYS A 550 1.41 9.42 14.32
CA CYS A 550 0.00 9.69 14.59
C CYS A 550 -0.87 8.49 14.19
N ASN A 551 -1.84 8.15 15.03
CA ASN A 551 -2.84 7.10 14.83
C ASN A 551 -4.26 7.67 14.97
N LEU A 552 -4.43 8.98 14.70
CA LEU A 552 -5.70 9.70 14.82
C LEU A 552 -6.34 9.63 16.22
N CYS A 553 -5.54 9.48 17.28
CA CYS A 553 -6.06 9.26 18.63
C CYS A 553 -7.03 8.06 18.70
N ALA A 554 -6.74 6.97 17.99
CA ALA A 554 -7.56 5.75 18.03
C ALA A 554 -7.90 5.34 19.47
N GLY A 555 -9.17 5.00 19.68
CA GLY A 555 -9.74 4.70 21.00
C GLY A 555 -10.23 5.92 21.79
N TYR A 556 -10.15 7.13 21.23
CA TYR A 556 -10.70 8.35 21.83
C TYR A 556 -11.73 9.00 20.89
N GLU A 557 -12.68 9.74 21.47
CA GLU A 557 -13.71 10.47 20.71
C GLU A 557 -13.20 11.77 20.08
N ASP A 558 -11.97 12.20 20.41
CA ASP A 558 -11.41 13.48 20.00
C ASP A 558 -9.92 13.41 19.62
N TYR A 559 -9.46 14.44 18.92
CA TYR A 559 -8.05 14.61 18.58
C TYR A 559 -7.34 15.50 19.62
N ALA A 560 -6.34 14.94 20.31
CA ALA A 560 -5.56 15.66 21.32
C ALA A 560 -4.96 16.96 20.79
N CYS A 561 -4.43 16.93 19.57
CA CYS A 561 -3.80 18.07 18.92
C CYS A 561 -4.78 19.20 18.57
N VAL A 562 -6.05 18.85 18.29
CA VAL A 562 -7.13 19.80 17.99
C VAL A 562 -7.69 20.38 19.29
N ARG A 563 -8.11 19.51 20.22
CA ARG A 563 -8.67 19.92 21.52
C ARG A 563 -7.66 20.68 22.39
N GLY A 564 -6.38 20.36 22.26
CA GLY A 564 -5.31 21.07 22.97
C GLY A 564 -5.09 22.51 22.48
N CYS A 565 -5.62 22.90 21.32
CA CYS A 565 -5.42 24.24 20.79
C CYS A 565 -6.37 25.26 21.45
N PRO A 566 -5.88 26.23 22.24
CA PRO A 566 -6.73 27.15 22.99
C PRO A 566 -7.46 28.17 22.11
N VAL A 567 -6.98 28.37 20.88
CA VAL A 567 -7.47 29.38 19.92
C VAL A 567 -8.07 28.75 18.67
N GLY A 568 -8.25 27.42 18.64
CA GLY A 568 -8.83 26.72 17.49
C GLY A 568 -7.99 26.73 16.21
N ALA A 569 -6.68 27.00 16.31
CA ALA A 569 -5.78 27.04 15.15
C ALA A 569 -5.52 25.66 14.51
N ALA A 570 -5.57 24.59 15.29
CA ALA A 570 -5.24 23.24 14.83
C ALA A 570 -6.52 22.48 14.44
N MET A 571 -6.54 21.91 13.24
CA MET A 571 -7.70 21.20 12.68
C MET A 571 -7.26 19.96 11.90
N ARG A 572 -8.12 18.94 11.87
CA ARG A 572 -7.97 17.77 10.99
C ARG A 572 -8.86 17.97 9.76
N VAL A 573 -8.28 17.74 8.59
CA VAL A 573 -8.97 17.92 7.31
C VAL A 573 -8.73 16.72 6.41
N ASP A 574 -9.78 16.33 5.71
CA ASP A 574 -9.68 15.50 4.52
C ASP A 574 -9.23 16.43 3.36
N PRO A 575 -7.99 16.30 2.86
CA PRO A 575 -7.50 17.20 1.82
C PRO A 575 -8.30 17.13 0.53
N VAL A 576 -8.95 15.99 0.27
CA VAL A 576 -9.80 15.84 -0.90
C VAL A 576 -11.06 16.66 -0.71
N LYS A 577 -11.72 16.61 0.44
CA LYS A 577 -12.94 17.42 0.65
C LYS A 577 -12.66 18.93 0.77
N GLU A 578 -11.56 19.29 1.42
CA GLU A 578 -11.28 20.69 1.77
C GLU A 578 -10.51 21.47 0.70
N PHE A 579 -9.59 20.82 -0.03
CA PHE A 579 -8.79 21.48 -1.07
C PHE A 579 -9.25 21.14 -2.49
N ASN A 580 -10.02 20.07 -2.68
CA ASN A 580 -10.70 19.78 -3.93
C ASN A 580 -12.11 20.40 -3.87
N ARG A 581 -12.20 21.69 -4.20
CA ARG A 581 -13.51 22.31 -4.42
C ARG A 581 -14.24 21.54 -5.55
N PRO A 582 -15.58 21.41 -5.47
CA PRO A 582 -16.37 20.55 -6.36
C PRO A 582 -16.38 20.96 -7.83
N ASP A 583 -15.79 22.09 -8.21
CA ASP A 583 -15.60 22.54 -9.60
C ASP A 583 -14.56 21.72 -10.40
N LEU A 584 -13.83 20.80 -9.75
CA LEU A 584 -13.00 19.78 -10.41
C LEU A 584 -13.72 18.44 -10.60
N HIS A 585 -15.00 18.32 -10.21
CA HIS A 585 -15.82 17.16 -10.56
C HIS A 585 -16.49 17.37 -11.91
N VAL A 586 -15.86 16.87 -12.97
CA VAL A 586 -16.60 16.58 -14.20
C VAL A 586 -16.75 15.07 -14.29
N GLY A 587 -17.83 14.55 -13.69
CA GLY A 587 -18.21 13.14 -13.83
C GLY A 587 -19.00 12.54 -12.67
N LEU A 588 -18.87 13.04 -11.44
CA LEU A 588 -19.50 12.42 -10.27
C LEU A 588 -20.80 13.09 -9.78
N GLU A 589 -21.29 14.11 -10.47
CA GLU A 589 -22.53 14.82 -10.07
C GLU A 589 -23.80 13.94 -10.11
N SER A 590 -23.75 12.76 -10.72
CA SER A 590 -24.89 11.83 -10.75
C SER A 590 -25.08 10.99 -9.49
N LYS A 591 -24.10 10.91 -8.57
CA LYS A 591 -24.22 10.08 -7.34
C LYS A 591 -24.68 10.83 -6.08
N ARG A 592 -24.77 12.16 -6.09
CA ARG A 592 -25.18 12.94 -4.89
C ARG A 592 -26.61 13.50 -4.93
N LYS A 593 -27.39 13.12 -5.95
CA LYS A 593 -28.84 13.30 -5.97
C LYS A 593 -29.51 11.96 -6.27
N GLN A 594 -29.37 11.00 -5.37
CA GLN A 594 -30.29 9.88 -5.20
C GLN A 594 -30.07 9.24 -3.83
#